data_AF-A0A7S2G7J2-F1
#
_entry.id   AF-A0A7S2G7J2-F1
#
_cell.length_a   1.000
_cell.length_b   1.000
_cell.length_c   1.000
_cell.angle_alpha   90.00
_cell.angle_beta   90.00
_cell.angle_gamma   90.00
#
_symmetry.space_group_name_H-M   'P 1'
#
loop_
_entity.id
_entity.type
_entity.pdbx_description
1 polymer ?
#
loop_
_entity_poly.entity_id
_entity_poly.type
_entity_poly.pdbx_seq_one_letter_code
_entity_poly.pdbx_strand_id
1 'polypeptide(L)'
;SIPASSAPLVFASQFDPGATELVSTSILLGLILAGPIMFVTAVILSEGGCTVGTMSLTQLSTIGASLFCGLILLALLLILRREWGYGCPVKRMIAAYTVVLIAYEILSLFFNPRVVTGLCDDYQMHLWSPAALALSFLQNLSRLMMLFLQFELV
;
A
#
# COMPACT_ATOMS: atom_id res chain seq x y z
N SER A 1 -2.08 -0.38 6.99
CA SER A 1 -3.17 -0.73 7.92
C SER A 1 -4.18 0.38 7.84
N ILE A 2 -5.47 0.07 7.66
CA ILE A 2 -6.51 1.08 7.76
C ILE A 2 -6.59 1.46 9.24
N PRO A 3 -6.39 2.72 9.63
CA PRO A 3 -6.55 3.14 11.00
C PRO A 3 -8.05 3.12 11.30
N ALA A 4 -8.58 1.98 11.71
CA ALA A 4 -9.94 1.87 12.23
C ALA A 4 -10.06 2.41 13.67
N SER A 5 -9.02 3.07 14.17
CA SER A 5 -9.00 3.71 15.49
C SER A 5 -9.57 5.11 15.37
N SER A 6 -10.40 5.52 16.33
CA SER A 6 -10.96 6.87 16.45
C SER A 6 -9.93 7.95 16.81
N ALA A 7 -8.69 7.56 17.16
CA ALA A 7 -7.65 8.48 17.61
C ALA A 7 -7.36 9.65 16.64
N PRO A 8 -7.20 9.45 15.31
CA PRO A 8 -6.96 10.55 14.37
C PRO A 8 -8.11 11.55 14.32
N LEU A 9 -9.35 11.11 14.56
CA LEU A 9 -10.54 11.97 14.57
C LEU A 9 -10.58 12.86 15.82
N VAL A 10 -10.19 12.31 16.98
CA VAL A 10 -10.07 13.07 18.23
C VAL A 10 -8.97 14.13 18.12
N PHE A 11 -7.82 13.78 17.54
CA PHE A 11 -6.73 14.74 17.32
C PHE A 11 -7.12 15.83 16.30
N ALA A 12 -7.77 15.48 15.19
CA ALA A 12 -8.27 16.48 14.24
C ALA A 12 -9.23 17.48 14.90
N SER A 13 -10.16 17.01 15.74
CA SER A 13 -11.12 17.89 16.44
C SER A 13 -10.47 18.85 17.45
N GLN A 14 -9.31 18.49 18.00
CA GLN A 14 -8.62 19.30 19.01
C GLN A 14 -7.67 20.33 18.41
N PHE A 15 -7.02 20.01 17.29
CA PHE A 15 -5.96 20.83 16.71
C PHE A 15 -6.40 21.60 15.46
N ASP A 16 -7.32 21.05 14.65
CA ASP A 16 -7.87 21.73 13.48
C ASP A 16 -9.32 21.29 13.20
N PRO A 17 -10.31 21.98 13.80
CA PRO A 17 -11.72 21.63 13.64
C PRO A 17 -12.19 21.77 12.18
N GLY A 18 -11.51 22.54 11.33
CA GLY A 18 -11.83 22.66 9.89
C GLY A 18 -11.42 21.43 9.08
N ALA A 19 -10.33 20.76 9.45
CA ALA A 19 -9.85 19.55 8.78
C ALA A 19 -10.59 18.26 9.20
N THR A 20 -11.40 18.33 10.27
CA THR A 20 -12.07 17.14 10.86
C THR A 20 -13.01 16.45 9.88
N GLU A 21 -13.74 17.21 9.06
CA GLU A 21 -14.64 16.66 8.03
C GLU A 21 -13.86 15.89 6.95
N LEU A 22 -12.71 16.43 6.55
CA LEU A 22 -11.84 15.88 5.51
C LEU A 22 -11.13 14.59 5.99
N VAL A 23 -10.71 14.57 7.24
CA VAL A 23 -10.16 13.34 7.88
C VAL A 23 -11.26 12.28 8.02
N SER A 24 -12.47 12.66 8.46
CA SER A 24 -13.58 11.70 8.61
C SER A 24 -13.98 11.04 7.30
N THR A 25 -14.05 11.82 6.22
CA THR A 25 -14.42 11.34 4.88
C THR A 25 -13.35 10.41 4.34
N SER A 26 -12.06 10.72 4.52
CA SER A 26 -10.97 9.83 4.10
C SER A 26 -10.97 8.48 4.83
N ILE A 27 -11.29 8.46 6.13
CA ILE A 27 -11.43 7.23 6.92
C ILE A 27 -12.65 6.43 6.47
N LEU A 28 -13.79 7.09 6.28
CA LEU A 28 -15.02 6.47 5.76
C LEU A 28 -14.80 5.88 4.37
N LEU A 29 -14.14 6.59 3.46
CA LEU A 29 -13.83 6.12 2.12
C LEU A 29 -12.86 4.92 2.17
N GLY A 30 -11.85 4.99 3.05
CA GLY A 30 -10.93 3.88 3.30
C GLY A 30 -11.64 2.63 3.84
N LEU A 31 -12.58 2.79 4.78
CA LEU A 31 -13.38 1.70 5.33
C LEU A 31 -14.40 1.14 4.31
N ILE A 32 -15.04 2.00 3.53
CA ILE A 32 -15.97 1.62 2.46
C ILE A 32 -15.25 0.87 1.34
N LEU A 33 -14.02 1.25 1.00
CA LEU A 33 -13.22 0.52 0.01
C LEU A 33 -12.67 -0.80 0.58
N ALA A 34 -12.33 -0.82 1.87
CA ALA A 34 -11.81 -2.01 2.53
C ALA A 34 -12.87 -3.08 2.80
N GLY A 35 -14.12 -2.68 3.02
CA GLY A 35 -15.24 -3.58 3.28
C GLY A 35 -15.46 -4.61 2.16
N PRO A 36 -15.63 -4.20 0.89
CA PRO A 36 -15.73 -5.11 -0.26
C PRO A 36 -14.50 -5.99 -0.42
N ILE A 37 -13.29 -5.45 -0.20
CA ILE A 37 -12.05 -6.24 -0.31
C ILE A 37 -12.04 -7.32 0.79
N MET A 38 -12.30 -6.97 2.05
CA MET A 38 -12.37 -7.93 3.16
C MET A 38 -13.52 -8.93 2.98
N PHE A 39 -14.68 -8.50 2.50
CA PHE A 39 -15.83 -9.36 2.23
C PHE A 39 -15.56 -10.35 1.10
N VAL A 40 -15.00 -9.90 -0.03
CA VAL A 40 -14.59 -10.78 -1.13
C VAL A 40 -13.51 -11.76 -0.66
N THR A 41 -12.55 -11.30 0.14
CA THR A 41 -11.53 -12.17 0.73
C THR A 41 -12.15 -13.22 1.65
N ALA A 42 -13.11 -12.83 2.50
CA ALA A 42 -13.82 -13.72 3.41
C ALA A 42 -14.73 -14.74 2.70
N VAL A 43 -15.47 -14.34 1.68
CA VAL A 43 -16.32 -15.24 0.87
C VAL A 43 -15.46 -16.25 0.11
N ILE A 44 -14.35 -15.81 -0.48
CA ILE A 44 -13.40 -16.69 -1.17
C ILE A 44 -12.71 -17.67 -0.19
N LEU A 45 -12.45 -17.24 1.04
CA LEU A 45 -11.91 -18.09 2.11
C LEU A 45 -12.95 -19.10 2.64
N SER A 46 -14.24 -18.74 2.63
CA SER A 46 -15.33 -19.55 3.18
C SER A 46 -15.73 -20.75 2.32
N GLU A 47 -15.49 -20.72 1.00
CA GLU A 47 -16.04 -21.72 0.07
C GLU A 47 -15.05 -22.83 -0.35
N GLY A 48 -13.75 -22.73 -0.02
CA GLY A 48 -12.72 -23.59 -0.64
C GLY A 48 -11.88 -24.43 0.32
N GLY A 49 -12.13 -25.74 0.40
CA GLY A 49 -11.20 -26.73 0.99
C GLY A 49 -9.86 -26.90 0.24
N CYS A 50 -9.56 -26.05 -0.74
CA CYS A 50 -8.30 -25.93 -1.48
C CYS A 50 -7.96 -24.43 -1.69
N THR A 51 -7.74 -23.74 -0.58
CA THR A 51 -7.86 -22.27 -0.39
C THR A 51 -6.64 -21.44 -0.79
N VAL A 52 -5.58 -22.05 -1.31
CA VAL A 52 -4.33 -21.33 -1.68
C VAL A 52 -4.42 -20.78 -3.12
N GLY A 53 -5.20 -21.42 -3.98
CA GLY A 53 -5.28 -21.08 -5.41
C GLY A 53 -6.06 -19.81 -5.71
N THR A 54 -7.11 -19.49 -4.95
CA THR A 54 -8.00 -18.35 -5.18
C THR A 54 -7.48 -17.06 -4.55
N MET A 55 -6.89 -17.15 -3.35
CA MET A 55 -6.28 -16.00 -2.67
C MET A 55 -5.06 -15.46 -3.42
N SER A 56 -4.25 -16.35 -4.03
CA SER A 56 -3.12 -15.92 -4.88
C SER A 56 -3.57 -15.19 -6.15
N LEU A 57 -4.75 -15.53 -6.70
CA LEU A 57 -5.30 -14.88 -7.90
C LEU A 57 -5.81 -13.47 -7.60
N THR A 58 -6.55 -13.29 -6.51
CA THR A 58 -7.03 -11.96 -6.10
C THR A 58 -5.86 -11.05 -5.72
N GLN A 59 -4.86 -11.59 -5.02
CA GLN A 59 -3.63 -10.87 -4.71
C GLN A 59 -2.88 -10.47 -6.00
N LEU A 60 -2.76 -11.37 -6.97
CA LEU A 60 -2.11 -11.07 -8.26
C LEU A 60 -2.85 -9.97 -9.02
N SER A 61 -4.18 -10.03 -9.09
CA SER A 61 -5.01 -9.00 -9.74
C SER A 61 -4.84 -7.64 -9.06
N THR A 62 -4.83 -7.63 -7.72
CA THR A 62 -4.67 -6.40 -6.94
C THR A 62 -3.28 -5.79 -7.13
N ILE A 63 -2.22 -6.61 -7.05
CA ILE A 63 -0.84 -6.17 -7.33
C ILE A 63 -0.73 -5.62 -8.76
N GLY A 64 -1.32 -6.31 -9.74
CA GLY A 64 -1.32 -5.89 -11.14
C GLY A 64 -2.01 -4.53 -11.35
N ALA A 65 -3.19 -4.35 -10.76
CA ALA A 65 -3.93 -3.09 -10.82
C ALA A 65 -3.18 -1.94 -10.12
N SER A 66 -2.64 -2.20 -8.92
CA SER A 66 -1.84 -1.24 -8.16
C SER A 66 -0.58 -0.82 -8.90
N LEU A 67 0.12 -1.78 -9.51
CA LEU A 67 1.33 -1.54 -10.30
C LEU A 67 1.02 -0.69 -11.54
N PHE A 68 -0.05 -1.03 -12.27
CA PHE A 68 -0.50 -0.25 -13.42
C PHE A 68 -0.85 1.20 -13.03
N CYS A 69 -1.62 1.39 -11.96
CA CYS A 69 -1.95 2.71 -11.43
C CYS A 69 -0.69 3.48 -10.98
N GLY A 70 0.24 2.81 -10.29
CA GLY A 70 1.51 3.37 -9.86
C GLY A 70 2.37 3.83 -11.04
N LEU A 71 2.44 3.04 -12.11
CA LEU A 71 3.17 3.39 -13.34
C LEU A 71 2.55 4.60 -14.04
N ILE A 72 1.21 4.70 -14.10
CA ILE A 72 0.52 5.88 -14.62
C ILE A 72 0.86 7.11 -13.76
N LEU A 73 0.79 6.99 -12.44
CA LEU A 73 1.12 8.08 -11.53
C LEU A 73 2.59 8.51 -11.68
N LEU A 74 3.51 7.56 -11.83
CA LEU A 74 4.93 7.84 -12.08
C LEU A 74 5.12 8.55 -13.42
N ALA A 75 4.45 8.11 -14.47
CA ALA A 75 4.49 8.78 -15.77
C ALA A 75 3.95 10.21 -15.69
N LEU A 76 2.84 10.43 -14.98
CA LEU A 76 2.29 11.77 -14.74
C LEU A 76 3.27 12.64 -13.96
N LEU A 77 3.90 12.13 -12.89
CA LEU A 77 4.93 12.87 -12.14
C LEU A 77 6.14 13.25 -13.00
N LEU A 78 6.54 12.37 -13.93
CA LEU A 78 7.63 12.65 -14.87
C LEU A 78 7.25 13.69 -15.93
N ILE A 79 6.02 13.65 -16.45
CA ILE A 79 5.50 14.61 -17.43
C ILE A 79 5.33 15.98 -16.77
N LEU A 80 4.68 16.03 -15.60
CA LEU A 80 4.46 17.25 -14.84
C LEU A 80 5.71 17.73 -14.10
N ARG A 81 6.88 17.09 -14.27
CA ARG A 81 8.12 17.42 -13.54
C ARG A 81 8.47 18.91 -13.61
N ARG A 82 8.21 19.54 -14.75
CA ARG A 82 8.48 20.98 -14.97
C ARG A 82 7.52 21.89 -14.20
N GLU A 83 6.24 21.56 -14.14
CA GLU A 83 5.22 22.40 -13.48
C GLU A 83 5.09 22.09 -11.99
N TRP A 84 5.32 20.85 -11.60
CA TRP A 84 5.13 20.38 -10.24
C TRP A 84 6.07 21.08 -9.26
N GLY A 85 7.30 21.34 -9.68
CA GLY A 85 8.32 22.03 -8.88
C GLY A 85 8.72 21.24 -7.62
N TYR A 86 9.83 20.50 -7.68
CA TYR A 86 10.36 19.69 -6.56
C TYR A 86 11.00 20.52 -5.42
N GLY A 87 10.80 21.84 -5.40
CA GLY A 87 11.32 22.71 -4.35
C GLY A 87 10.62 22.50 -3.00
N CYS A 88 9.37 22.05 -3.00
CA CYS A 88 8.63 21.74 -1.78
C CYS A 88 9.00 20.33 -1.26
N PRO A 89 9.40 20.16 0.01
CA PRO A 89 9.81 18.88 0.57
C PRO A 89 8.68 17.83 0.52
N VAL A 90 7.44 18.26 0.77
CA VAL A 90 6.24 17.39 0.70
C VAL A 90 6.07 16.80 -0.70
N LYS A 91 6.16 17.63 -1.75
CA LYS A 91 6.07 17.19 -3.15
C LYS A 91 7.15 16.17 -3.51
N ARG A 92 8.38 16.38 -3.02
CA ARG A 92 9.49 15.45 -3.21
C ARG A 92 9.26 14.14 -2.48
N MET A 93 8.74 14.18 -1.25
CA MET A 93 8.38 12.98 -0.48
C MET A 93 7.27 12.18 -1.15
N ILE A 94 6.22 12.81 -1.69
CA ILE A 94 5.16 12.11 -2.43
C ILE A 94 5.75 11.34 -3.62
N ALA A 95 6.60 11.99 -4.43
CA ALA A 95 7.23 11.32 -5.56
C ALA A 95 8.13 10.15 -5.14
N ALA A 96 8.92 10.33 -4.07
CA ALA A 96 9.74 9.26 -3.52
C ALA A 96 8.88 8.10 -2.98
N TYR A 97 7.76 8.41 -2.34
CA TYR A 97 6.82 7.42 -1.80
C TYR A 97 6.20 6.59 -2.91
N THR A 98 5.78 7.21 -4.02
CA THR A 98 5.31 6.51 -5.22
C THR A 98 6.35 5.52 -5.74
N VAL A 99 7.63 5.92 -5.80
CA VAL A 99 8.71 5.02 -6.25
C VAL A 99 8.90 3.83 -5.30
N VAL A 100 8.89 4.07 -3.99
CA VAL A 100 9.01 3.01 -2.97
C VAL A 100 7.84 2.03 -3.07
N LEU A 101 6.61 2.52 -3.28
CA LEU A 101 5.43 1.66 -3.48
C LEU A 101 5.56 0.80 -4.72
N ILE A 102 5.97 1.37 -5.86
CA ILE A 102 6.17 0.58 -7.09
C ILE A 102 7.24 -0.49 -6.88
N ALA A 103 8.36 -0.16 -6.23
CA ALA A 103 9.40 -1.13 -5.91
C ALA A 103 8.89 -2.28 -5.01
N TYR A 104 8.06 -1.94 -4.02
CA TYR A 104 7.40 -2.92 -3.15
C TYR A 104 6.44 -3.84 -3.93
N GLU A 105 5.61 -3.29 -4.83
CA GLU A 105 4.68 -4.07 -5.65
C GLU A 105 5.42 -4.97 -6.65
N ILE A 106 6.51 -4.49 -7.26
CA ILE A 106 7.37 -5.29 -8.14
C ILE A 106 7.94 -6.49 -7.39
N LEU A 107 8.53 -6.26 -6.20
CA LEU A 107 9.05 -7.36 -5.39
C LEU A 107 7.92 -8.31 -4.99
N SER A 108 6.78 -7.79 -4.54
CA SER A 108 5.61 -8.60 -4.17
C SER A 108 5.11 -9.46 -5.34
N LEU A 109 5.20 -8.96 -6.57
CA LEU A 109 4.89 -9.71 -7.79
C LEU A 109 5.90 -10.85 -8.02
N PHE A 110 7.21 -10.58 -7.86
CA PHE A 110 8.25 -11.61 -7.97
C PHE A 110 8.11 -12.72 -6.92
N PHE A 111 7.59 -12.41 -5.73
CA PHE A 111 7.32 -13.40 -4.69
C PHE A 111 5.95 -14.06 -4.81
N ASN A 112 5.13 -13.69 -5.81
CA ASN A 112 3.85 -14.35 -6.00
C ASN A 112 4.09 -15.79 -6.53
N PRO A 113 3.62 -16.83 -5.82
CA PRO A 113 3.86 -18.23 -6.19
C PRO A 113 3.25 -18.61 -7.56
N ARG A 114 2.35 -17.79 -8.09
CA ARG A 114 1.81 -17.95 -9.46
C ARG A 114 2.80 -17.50 -10.54
N VAL A 115 3.65 -16.54 -10.23
CA VAL A 115 4.66 -15.99 -11.17
C VAL A 115 5.91 -16.85 -11.14
N VAL A 116 6.33 -17.30 -9.95
CA VAL A 116 7.51 -18.16 -9.79
C VAL A 116 7.10 -19.45 -9.09
N THR A 117 7.00 -20.53 -9.86
CA THR A 117 6.75 -21.88 -9.33
C THR A 117 8.04 -22.46 -8.75
N GLY A 118 8.04 -22.84 -7.47
CA GLY A 118 9.17 -23.52 -6.80
C GLY A 118 9.83 -22.78 -5.63
N LEU A 119 9.57 -21.47 -5.47
CA LEU A 119 10.15 -20.69 -4.36
C LEU A 119 9.61 -21.03 -2.97
N CYS A 120 8.46 -21.71 -2.87
CA CYS A 120 7.81 -22.02 -1.58
C CYS A 120 8.63 -23.00 -0.73
N ASP A 121 9.18 -24.04 -1.36
CA ASP A 121 9.95 -25.07 -0.66
C ASP A 121 11.31 -24.52 -0.22
N ASP A 122 11.95 -23.67 -1.05
CA ASP A 122 13.18 -22.95 -0.70
C ASP A 122 12.96 -21.93 0.43
N TYR A 123 11.79 -21.27 0.47
CA TYR A 123 11.47 -20.30 1.52
C TYR A 123 11.29 -20.96 2.89
N GLN A 124 10.73 -22.17 2.94
CA GLN A 124 10.58 -22.89 4.20
C GLN A 124 11.92 -23.31 4.82
N MET A 125 12.94 -23.55 3.99
CA MET A 125 14.27 -23.96 4.47
C MET A 125 15.15 -22.79 4.93
N HIS A 126 14.88 -21.57 4.49
CA HIS A 126 15.70 -20.40 4.81
C HIS A 126 14.95 -19.33 5.61
N LEU A 127 15.11 -19.37 6.94
CA LEU A 127 14.60 -18.34 7.88
C LEU A 127 15.04 -16.90 7.51
N TRP A 128 16.14 -16.74 6.78
CA TRP A 128 16.75 -15.46 6.41
C TRP A 128 16.71 -15.24 4.89
N SER A 129 15.53 -15.29 4.30
CA SER A 129 15.40 -14.92 2.90
C SER A 129 15.65 -13.40 2.74
N PRO A 130 16.69 -12.97 2.00
CA PRO A 130 17.03 -11.55 1.82
C PRO A 130 15.87 -10.77 1.18
N ALA A 131 15.05 -11.47 0.41
CA ALA A 131 13.81 -10.99 -0.15
C ALA A 131 12.76 -10.59 0.91
N ALA A 132 12.54 -11.43 1.92
CA ALA A 132 11.62 -11.13 3.01
C ALA A 132 12.08 -9.90 3.80
N LEU A 133 13.40 -9.79 4.01
CA LEU A 133 14.00 -8.61 4.62
C LEU A 133 13.79 -7.36 3.75
N ALA A 134 14.00 -7.45 2.44
CA ALA A 134 13.77 -6.34 1.51
C ALA A 134 12.30 -5.89 1.49
N LEU A 135 11.34 -6.84 1.45
CA LEU A 135 9.91 -6.53 1.54
C LEU A 135 9.55 -5.87 2.86
N SER A 136 10.04 -6.42 3.99
CA SER A 136 9.80 -5.85 5.31
C SER A 136 10.38 -4.45 5.44
N PHE A 137 11.59 -4.24 4.91
CA PHE A 137 12.25 -2.93 4.87
C PHE A 137 11.44 -1.92 4.07
N LEU A 138 11.02 -2.25 2.84
CA LEU A 138 10.20 -1.36 2.01
C LEU A 138 8.84 -1.05 2.65
N GLN A 139 8.24 -2.04 3.30
CA GLN A 139 6.98 -1.86 4.02
C GLN A 139 7.14 -0.92 5.23
N ASN A 140 8.23 -1.04 5.98
CA ASN A 140 8.51 -0.13 7.09
C ASN A 140 8.89 1.27 6.60
N LEU A 141 9.64 1.35 5.50
CA LEU A 141 9.98 2.61 4.85
C LEU A 141 8.73 3.34 4.37
N SER A 142 7.77 2.64 3.74
CA SER A 142 6.52 3.25 3.28
C SER A 142 5.67 3.79 4.45
N ARG A 143 5.60 3.05 5.57
CA ARG A 143 4.95 3.53 6.80
C ARG A 143 5.64 4.77 7.39
N LEU A 144 6.97 4.75 7.45
CA LEU A 144 7.76 5.87 7.96
C LEU A 144 7.56 7.13 7.09
N MET A 145 7.60 6.99 5.76
CA MET A 145 7.36 8.08 4.83
C MET A 145 5.94 8.65 4.96
N MET A 146 4.94 7.79 5.17
CA MET A 146 3.56 8.22 5.43
C MET A 146 3.46 9.03 6.73
N LEU A 147 4.15 8.62 7.81
CA LEU A 147 4.20 9.37 9.06
C LEU A 147 4.87 10.73 8.88
N PHE A 148 5.98 10.79 8.15
CA PHE A 148 6.63 12.08 7.83
C PHE A 148 5.73 12.98 6.99
N LEU A 149 5.04 12.44 5.98
CA LEU A 149 4.08 13.21 5.19
C LEU A 149 2.94 13.77 6.06
N GLN A 150 2.43 12.97 7.00
CA GLN A 150 1.42 13.43 7.95
C GLN A 150 1.96 14.52 8.88
N PHE A 151 3.20 14.39 9.36
CA PHE A 151 3.83 15.38 10.23
C PHE A 151 4.05 16.73 9.52
N GLU A 152 4.40 16.72 8.24
CA GLU A 152 4.60 17.95 7.44
C GLU A 152 3.28 18.60 6.98
N LEU A 153 2.16 17.88 7.08
CA LEU A 153 0.82 18.36 6.70
C LEU A 153 0.06 19.01 7.87
N VAL A 154 0.47 18.73 9.11
CA VAL A 154 -0.08 19.30 10.35
C VAL A 154 0.72 20.54 10.74
#